data_AF-A0A811PUL2-F1
#
_entry.id   AF-A0A811PUL2-F1
#
_cell.length_a   1.000
_cell.length_b   1.000
_cell.length_c   1.000
_cell.angle_alpha   90.00
_cell.angle_beta   90.00
_cell.angle_gamma   90.00
#
_symmetry.space_group_name_H-M   'P 1'
#
loop_
_entity.id
_entity.type
_entity.pdbx_description
1 polymer ?
#
loop_
_entity_poly.entity_id
_entity_poly.type
_entity_poly.pdbx_seq_one_letter_code
_entity_poly.pdbx_strand_id
1 'polypeptide(L)'
;MPAFAGSAAEPPLADSYYALLRRRRGGADEAGAYATSTVPSDDDVPVAECELPMIDVGCLTSDDGCSSEAERAACTAAIARAAEEWGFFQVRNHGVSQALLDAMRREQARLFRLPFEAKATAGLLNDSYRWGTPTATSPQQLSWSEAFHVPLAGVSGSAAGGTCNFGELTTLRFVYVRSITSVKCERLLN
;
A
#
# COMPACT_ATOMS: atom_id res chain seq x y z
N MET A 1 -25.30 2.50 19.70
CA MET A 1 -24.45 3.02 18.61
C MET A 1 -23.74 4.26 19.13
N PRO A 2 -22.45 4.23 19.45
CA PRO A 2 -21.78 5.46 19.86
C PRO A 2 -21.69 6.38 18.64
N ALA A 3 -22.05 7.64 18.85
CA ALA A 3 -21.94 8.68 17.84
C ALA A 3 -20.45 8.84 17.47
N PHE A 4 -20.13 8.71 16.18
CA PHE A 4 -18.87 9.18 15.63
C PHE A 4 -18.84 10.70 15.86
N ALA A 5 -18.21 11.13 16.95
CA ALA A 5 -17.89 12.52 17.15
C ALA A 5 -17.09 12.97 15.92
N GLY A 6 -17.61 13.98 15.22
CA GLY A 6 -16.97 14.58 14.05
C GLY A 6 -15.58 15.07 14.43
N SER A 7 -14.60 14.22 14.19
CA SER A 7 -13.20 14.53 14.41
C SER A 7 -12.64 14.94 13.07
N ALA A 8 -12.15 16.17 12.99
CA ALA A 8 -11.35 16.67 11.87
C ALA A 8 -10.07 15.84 11.60
N ALA A 9 -9.85 14.74 12.33
CA ALA A 9 -8.75 13.82 12.15
C ALA A 9 -8.98 12.75 11.07
N GLU A 10 -10.24 12.34 10.83
CA GLU A 10 -10.55 11.24 9.91
C GLU A 10 -11.02 11.76 8.55
N PRO A 11 -10.61 11.13 7.43
CA PRO A 11 -11.17 11.45 6.13
C PRO A 11 -12.68 11.16 6.09
N PRO A 12 -13.48 11.95 5.35
CA PRO A 12 -14.94 11.83 5.34
C PRO A 12 -15.44 10.65 4.47
N LEU A 13 -14.90 9.45 4.72
CA LEU A 13 -15.22 8.20 4.03
C LEU A 13 -16.69 7.81 4.26
N ALA A 14 -17.15 7.88 5.51
CA ALA A 14 -18.53 7.55 5.87
C ALA A 14 -19.53 8.50 5.20
N ASP A 15 -19.25 9.80 5.25
CA ASP A 15 -20.11 10.81 4.61
C ASP A 15 -20.20 10.60 3.10
N SER A 16 -19.06 10.31 2.46
CA SER A 16 -18.99 10.00 1.03
C SER A 16 -19.79 8.76 0.67
N TYR A 17 -19.69 7.70 1.46
CA TYR A 17 -20.48 6.48 1.28
C TYR A 17 -21.98 6.73 1.40
N TYR A 18 -22.42 7.43 2.44
CA TYR A 18 -23.84 7.73 2.62
C TYR A 18 -24.38 8.70 1.56
N ALA A 19 -23.55 9.59 1.03
CA ALA A 19 -23.91 10.39 -0.15
C ALA A 19 -24.16 9.51 -1.38
N LEU A 20 -23.28 8.54 -1.66
CA LEU A 20 -23.42 7.59 -2.77
C LEU A 20 -24.67 6.70 -2.61
N LEU A 21 -24.95 6.23 -1.39
CA LEU A 21 -26.17 5.45 -1.11
C LEU A 21 -27.45 6.26 -1.33
N ARG A 22 -27.48 7.52 -0.88
CA ARG A 22 -28.62 8.42 -1.09
C ARG A 22 -28.85 8.69 -2.57
N ARG A 23 -27.78 8.94 -3.35
CA ARG A 23 -27.86 9.13 -4.80
C ARG A 23 -28.44 7.90 -5.51
N ARG A 24 -28.07 6.69 -5.08
CA ARG A 24 -28.62 5.44 -5.63
C ARG A 24 -30.12 5.28 -5.34
N ARG A 25 -30.60 5.73 -4.17
CA ARG A 25 -32.01 5.62 -3.76
C ARG A 25 -32.90 6.75 -4.31
N GLY A 26 -32.35 7.95 -4.50
CA GLY A 26 -33.09 9.12 -4.99
C GLY A 26 -33.33 9.18 -6.50
N GLY A 27 -32.96 8.14 -7.25
CA GLY A 27 -33.26 7.99 -8.69
C GLY A 27 -34.35 6.96 -9.00
N ALA A 28 -35.01 6.41 -7.99
CA ALA A 28 -36.08 5.43 -8.14
C ALA A 28 -37.35 5.94 -7.44
N ASP A 29 -38.27 6.52 -8.23
CA ASP A 29 -39.68 6.49 -7.89
C ASP A 29 -40.21 5.07 -8.15
N GLU A 30 -41.01 4.58 -7.21
CA GLU A 30 -41.83 3.36 -7.20
C GLU A 30 -41.15 1.97 -7.01
N ALA A 31 -41.58 1.34 -5.91
CA ALA A 31 -41.75 -0.09 -5.66
C ALA A 31 -40.68 -1.08 -6.14
N GLY A 32 -39.82 -1.52 -5.22
CA GLY A 32 -39.00 -2.71 -5.41
C GLY A 32 -38.55 -3.25 -4.08
N ALA A 33 -39.21 -4.33 -3.65
CA ALA A 33 -38.92 -5.11 -2.45
C ALA A 33 -37.41 -5.32 -2.26
N TYR A 34 -37.00 -5.47 -1.00
CA TYR A 34 -35.76 -6.15 -0.66
C TYR A 34 -35.81 -7.55 -1.29
N ALA A 35 -35.35 -7.68 -2.53
CA ALA A 35 -34.93 -8.96 -3.03
C ALA A 35 -33.67 -9.27 -2.23
N THR A 36 -33.83 -9.95 -1.10
CA THR A 36 -32.77 -10.78 -0.54
C THR A 36 -32.41 -11.72 -1.67
N SER A 37 -31.37 -11.35 -2.42
CA SER A 37 -30.69 -12.28 -3.30
C SER A 37 -30.16 -13.35 -2.36
N THR A 38 -30.92 -14.43 -2.24
CA THR A 38 -30.42 -15.71 -1.74
C THR A 38 -29.45 -16.21 -2.81
N VAL A 39 -28.28 -15.58 -2.86
CA VAL A 39 -27.09 -16.28 -3.35
C VAL A 39 -26.98 -17.53 -2.46
N PRO A 40 -26.96 -18.74 -3.04
CA PRO A 40 -26.65 -19.93 -2.25
C PRO A 40 -25.32 -19.65 -1.56
N SER A 41 -25.32 -19.73 -0.23
CA SER A 41 -24.13 -19.55 0.57
C SER A 41 -23.16 -20.66 0.16
N ASP A 42 -22.11 -20.29 -0.57
CA ASP A 42 -20.94 -21.14 -0.89
C ASP A 42 -20.12 -21.47 0.38
N ASP A 43 -20.74 -21.49 1.55
CA ASP A 43 -20.11 -21.64 2.86
C ASP A 43 -19.62 -23.08 3.13
N ASP A 44 -19.90 -24.04 2.24
CA ASP A 44 -19.53 -25.46 2.39
C ASP A 44 -18.38 -25.92 1.46
N VAL A 45 -17.74 -25.02 0.71
CA VAL A 45 -16.51 -25.38 -0.01
C VAL A 45 -15.32 -25.28 0.97
N PRO A 46 -14.63 -26.39 1.29
CA PRO A 46 -13.42 -26.29 2.10
C PRO A 46 -12.40 -25.43 1.35
N VAL A 47 -12.19 -24.21 1.85
CA VAL A 47 -11.14 -23.33 1.36
C VAL A 47 -9.82 -23.99 1.74
N ALA A 48 -9.08 -24.46 0.74
CA ALA A 48 -7.73 -24.95 0.97
C ALA A 48 -6.86 -23.79 1.44
N GLU A 49 -6.33 -23.90 2.66
CA GLU A 49 -5.33 -22.96 3.17
C GLU A 49 -4.03 -23.18 2.40
N CYS A 50 -3.72 -22.28 1.48
CA CYS A 50 -2.48 -22.32 0.71
C CYS A 50 -1.47 -21.36 1.35
N GLU A 51 -0.31 -21.87 1.78
CA GLU A 51 0.77 -21.03 2.32
C GLU A 51 1.51 -20.30 1.19
N LEU A 52 1.61 -18.98 1.31
CA LEU A 52 2.28 -18.16 0.31
C LEU A 52 3.79 -18.44 0.26
N PRO A 53 4.41 -18.60 -0.93
CA PRO A 53 5.83 -18.91 -1.04
C PRO A 53 6.70 -17.88 -0.33
N MET A 54 7.67 -18.36 0.46
CA MET A 54 8.66 -17.52 1.13
C MET A 54 10.05 -17.86 0.59
N ILE A 55 10.69 -16.88 -0.05
CA ILE A 55 11.95 -17.05 -0.77
C ILE A 55 13.09 -16.37 0.00
N ASP A 56 14.17 -17.10 0.17
CA ASP A 56 15.42 -16.58 0.74
C ASP A 56 16.25 -15.92 -0.37
N VAL A 57 16.40 -14.59 -0.29
CA VAL A 57 17.17 -13.82 -1.27
C VAL A 57 18.54 -13.41 -0.74
N GLY A 58 18.99 -14.01 0.37
CA GLY A 58 20.30 -13.75 0.96
C GLY A 58 21.43 -13.96 -0.05
N CYS A 59 21.34 -15.02 -0.85
CA CYS A 59 22.33 -15.34 -1.88
C CYS A 59 22.43 -14.31 -3.02
N LEU A 60 21.40 -13.47 -3.20
CA LEU A 60 21.38 -12.41 -4.21
C LEU A 60 21.88 -11.08 -3.65
N THR A 61 21.76 -10.88 -2.33
CA THR A 61 22.04 -9.61 -1.64
C THR A 61 23.36 -9.60 -0.89
N SER A 62 24.00 -10.77 -0.68
CA SER A 62 25.29 -10.85 -0.03
C SER A 62 26.42 -10.42 -0.97
N ASP A 63 27.24 -9.47 -0.50
CA ASP A 63 28.45 -8.97 -1.19
C ASP A 63 29.70 -9.73 -0.73
N ASP A 64 29.50 -10.82 0.03
CA ASP A 64 30.57 -11.63 0.63
C ASP A 64 31.26 -12.58 -0.35
N GLY A 65 30.78 -12.65 -1.60
CA GLY A 65 31.28 -13.58 -2.62
C GLY A 65 31.16 -15.05 -2.23
N CYS A 66 30.40 -15.35 -1.18
CA CYS A 66 30.33 -16.69 -0.58
C CYS A 66 29.25 -17.55 -1.25
N SER A 67 28.25 -16.90 -1.85
CA SER A 67 27.16 -17.57 -2.58
C SER A 67 27.65 -18.14 -3.92
N SER A 68 27.44 -19.44 -4.11
CA SER A 68 27.75 -20.12 -5.36
C SER A 68 26.79 -19.73 -6.49
N GLU A 69 27.26 -19.85 -7.73
CA GLU A 69 26.42 -19.63 -8.93
C GLU A 69 25.18 -20.54 -8.93
N ALA A 70 25.33 -21.77 -8.43
CA ALA A 70 24.22 -22.73 -8.32
C ALA A 70 23.13 -22.26 -7.33
N GLU A 71 23.50 -21.68 -6.19
CA GLU A 71 22.55 -21.13 -5.21
C GLU A 71 21.81 -19.92 -5.76
N ARG A 72 22.51 -19.02 -6.47
CA ARG A 72 21.88 -17.87 -7.15
C ARG A 72 20.90 -18.33 -8.22
N ALA A 73 21.29 -19.30 -9.05
CA ALA A 73 20.42 -19.87 -10.07
C ALA A 73 19.17 -20.54 -9.47
N ALA A 74 19.33 -21.29 -8.37
CA ALA A 74 18.20 -21.91 -7.66
C ALA A 74 17.25 -20.86 -7.06
N CYS A 75 17.78 -19.77 -6.48
CA CYS A 75 16.97 -18.67 -5.96
C CYS A 75 16.19 -17.97 -7.08
N THR A 76 16.83 -17.65 -8.20
CA THR A 76 16.18 -17.05 -9.37
C THR A 76 15.09 -17.96 -9.93
N ALA A 77 15.33 -19.27 -10.02
CA ALA A 77 14.33 -20.24 -10.44
C ALA A 77 13.13 -20.30 -9.49
N ALA A 78 13.36 -20.22 -8.17
CA ALA A 78 12.30 -20.15 -7.18
C ALA A 78 11.46 -18.87 -7.32
N ILE A 79 12.09 -17.72 -7.59
CA ILE A 79 11.40 -16.45 -7.85
C ILE A 79 10.53 -16.57 -9.09
N ALA A 80 11.07 -17.08 -10.20
CA ALA A 80 10.34 -17.25 -11.45
C ALA A 80 9.12 -18.16 -11.26
N ARG A 81 9.31 -19.32 -10.60
CA ARG A 81 8.22 -20.26 -10.34
C ARG A 81 7.13 -19.65 -9.46
N ALA A 82 7.49 -18.96 -8.38
CA ALA A 82 6.50 -18.33 -7.51
C ALA A 82 5.75 -17.18 -8.22
N ALA A 83 6.44 -16.40 -9.06
CA ALA A 83 5.79 -15.37 -9.88
C ALA A 83 4.80 -15.98 -10.90
N GLU A 84 5.15 -17.11 -11.52
CA GLU A 84 4.30 -17.81 -12.48
C GLU A 84 3.08 -18.47 -11.82
N GLU A 85 3.29 -19.21 -10.73
CA GLU A 85 2.25 -20.00 -10.07
C GLU A 85 1.34 -19.14 -9.17
N TRP A 86 1.90 -18.14 -8.49
CA TRP A 86 1.18 -17.35 -7.47
C TRP A 86 0.95 -15.89 -7.85
N GLY A 87 1.79 -15.32 -8.72
CA GLY A 87 1.79 -13.88 -9.02
C GLY A 87 2.42 -13.00 -7.94
N PHE A 88 2.72 -13.54 -6.75
CA PHE A 88 3.38 -12.86 -5.64
C PHE A 88 4.03 -13.85 -4.67
N PHE A 89 5.03 -13.37 -3.91
CA PHE A 89 5.78 -14.17 -2.93
C PHE A 89 6.35 -13.27 -1.83
N GLN A 90 6.70 -13.88 -0.69
CA GLN A 90 7.40 -13.23 0.41
C GLN A 90 8.91 -13.39 0.25
N VAL A 91 9.68 -12.42 0.72
CA VAL A 91 11.14 -12.46 0.72
C VAL A 91 11.70 -12.36 2.14
N ARG A 92 12.77 -13.10 2.41
CA ARG A 92 13.58 -12.98 3.64
C ARG A 92 15.05 -12.81 3.30
N ASN A 93 15.84 -12.34 4.26
CA ASN A 93 17.26 -12.01 4.08
C ASN A 93 17.50 -11.01 2.93
N HIS A 94 16.61 -10.03 2.79
CA HIS A 94 16.66 -8.99 1.75
C HIS A 94 17.67 -7.86 2.05
N GLY A 95 18.53 -7.99 3.08
CA GLY A 95 19.56 -7.01 3.44
C GLY A 95 19.07 -5.70 4.07
N VAL A 96 17.76 -5.44 4.12
CA VAL A 96 17.20 -4.24 4.77
C VAL A 96 17.15 -4.45 6.28
N SER A 97 17.83 -3.58 7.03
CA SER A 97 17.89 -3.70 8.49
C SER A 97 16.52 -3.53 9.15
N GLN A 98 16.24 -4.34 10.19
CA GLN A 98 14.98 -4.24 10.95
C GLN A 98 14.77 -2.85 11.55
N ALA A 99 15.83 -2.21 12.07
CA ALA A 99 15.75 -0.87 12.64
C ALA A 99 15.25 0.19 11.64
N LEU A 100 15.59 0.03 10.35
CA LEU A 100 15.11 0.90 9.28
C LEU A 100 13.63 0.64 8.96
N LEU A 101 13.20 -0.63 8.90
CA LEU A 101 11.79 -0.99 8.73
C LEU A 101 10.94 -0.45 9.87
N ASP A 102 11.42 -0.54 11.11
CA ASP A 102 10.70 -0.02 12.28
C ASP A 102 10.62 1.52 12.23
N ALA A 103 11.69 2.19 11.79
CA ALA A 103 11.67 3.63 11.56
C ALA A 103 10.66 4.02 10.47
N MET A 104 10.59 3.27 9.36
CA MET A 104 9.59 3.49 8.31
C MET A 104 8.17 3.40 8.86
N ARG A 105 7.86 2.33 9.60
CA ARG A 105 6.53 2.14 10.20
C ARG A 105 6.17 3.26 11.17
N ARG A 106 7.11 3.71 11.99
CA ARG A 106 6.88 4.83 12.93
C ARG A 106 6.55 6.12 12.20
N GLU A 107 7.31 6.47 11.15
CA GLU A 107 7.11 7.71 10.40
C GLU A 107 5.84 7.66 9.54
N GLN A 108 5.51 6.52 8.93
CA GLN A 108 4.22 6.31 8.26
C GLN A 108 3.05 6.51 9.23
N ALA A 109 3.11 5.91 10.41
CA ALA A 109 2.07 6.06 11.41
C ALA A 109 1.97 7.50 11.95
N ARG A 110 3.08 8.25 12.02
CA ARG A 110 3.06 9.67 12.38
C ARG A 110 2.37 10.51 11.30
N LEU A 111 2.66 10.26 10.02
CA LEU A 111 2.03 10.95 8.89
C LEU A 111 0.51 10.73 8.87
N PHE A 112 0.05 9.48 8.99
CA PHE A 112 -1.39 9.18 8.92
C PHE A 112 -2.18 9.67 10.13
N ARG A 113 -1.54 9.84 11.30
CA ARG A 113 -2.17 10.44 12.49
C ARG A 113 -2.37 11.95 12.42
N LEU A 114 -1.79 12.64 11.42
CA LEU A 114 -2.06 14.06 11.22
C LEU A 114 -3.55 14.29 10.95
N PRO A 115 -4.12 15.45 11.34
CA PRO A 115 -5.50 15.77 11.02
C PRO A 115 -5.80 15.69 9.52
N PHE A 116 -7.02 15.30 9.16
CA PHE A 116 -7.44 15.17 7.76
C PHE A 116 -7.16 16.45 6.96
N GLU A 117 -7.58 17.60 7.49
CA GLU A 117 -7.36 18.89 6.83
C GLU A 117 -5.89 19.21 6.61
N ALA A 118 -5.02 18.85 7.57
CA ALA A 118 -3.58 19.02 7.42
C ALA A 118 -3.03 18.12 6.31
N LYS A 119 -3.48 16.87 6.22
CA LYS A 119 -3.09 15.94 5.15
C LYS A 119 -3.59 16.40 3.78
N ALA A 120 -4.82 16.93 3.72
CA ALA A 120 -5.49 17.34 2.48
C ALA A 120 -4.99 18.66 1.90
N THR A 121 -4.44 19.57 2.71
CA THR A 121 -4.09 20.93 2.27
C THR A 121 -2.58 21.23 2.26
N ALA A 122 -1.75 20.43 2.95
CA ALA A 122 -0.33 20.75 3.12
C ALA A 122 0.55 20.49 1.89
N GLY A 123 -0.02 19.96 0.80
CA GLY A 123 0.69 19.60 -0.43
C GLY A 123 1.87 18.66 -0.21
N LEU A 124 1.74 17.77 0.77
CA LEU A 124 2.75 16.78 1.11
C LEU A 124 2.94 15.80 -0.04
N LEU A 125 4.21 15.45 -0.29
CA LEU A 125 4.58 14.41 -1.25
C LEU A 125 3.99 14.67 -2.66
N ASN A 126 4.02 15.94 -3.10
CA ASN A 126 3.50 16.42 -4.38
C ASN A 126 1.98 16.24 -4.52
N ASP A 127 1.23 16.75 -3.54
CA ASP A 127 -0.23 16.69 -3.50
C ASP A 127 -0.77 15.25 -3.64
N SER A 128 -0.02 14.27 -3.12
CA SER A 128 -0.35 12.84 -3.35
C SER A 128 -1.32 12.24 -2.37
N TYR A 129 -1.80 13.02 -1.40
CA TYR A 129 -2.77 12.53 -0.44
C TYR A 129 -4.07 12.17 -1.15
N ARG A 130 -4.50 10.92 -0.99
CA ARG A 130 -5.80 10.43 -1.45
C ARG A 130 -6.54 9.77 -0.31
N TRP A 131 -7.85 9.89 -0.34
CA TRP A 131 -8.75 9.13 0.51
C TRP A 131 -9.97 8.76 -0.33
N GLY A 132 -10.53 7.60 -0.06
CA GLY A 132 -11.64 7.10 -0.86
C GLY A 132 -11.25 6.81 -2.31
N THR A 133 -12.27 6.87 -3.15
CA THR A 133 -12.13 6.93 -4.60
C THR A 133 -12.81 8.23 -5.05
N PRO A 134 -12.06 9.31 -5.34
CA PRO A 134 -12.66 10.61 -5.67
C PRO A 134 -13.65 10.59 -6.84
N THR A 135 -13.49 9.62 -7.74
CA THR A 135 -14.33 9.42 -8.94
C THR A 135 -15.45 8.39 -8.74
N ALA A 136 -15.68 7.89 -7.53
CA ALA A 136 -16.72 6.89 -7.28
C ALA A 136 -18.11 7.45 -7.60
N THR A 137 -18.87 6.69 -8.39
CA THR A 137 -20.26 6.97 -8.74
C THR A 137 -21.24 6.08 -7.99
N SER A 138 -20.76 4.99 -7.39
CA SER A 138 -21.54 4.06 -6.59
C SER A 138 -20.76 3.61 -5.34
N PRO A 139 -21.45 3.12 -4.29
CA PRO A 139 -20.79 2.61 -3.08
C PRO A 139 -19.80 1.48 -3.36
N GLN A 140 -20.02 0.65 -4.39
CA GLN A 140 -19.14 -0.44 -4.77
C GLN A 140 -17.79 0.04 -5.34
N GLN A 141 -17.71 1.29 -5.79
CA GLN A 141 -16.49 1.89 -6.33
C GLN A 141 -15.69 2.64 -5.25
N LEU A 142 -16.26 2.85 -4.06
CA LEU A 142 -15.60 3.59 -2.99
C LEU A 142 -14.57 2.72 -2.27
N SER A 143 -13.32 3.18 -2.19
CA SER A 143 -12.28 2.55 -1.38
C SER A 143 -12.39 2.99 0.09
N TRP A 144 -12.33 2.06 1.04
CA TRP A 144 -12.24 2.40 2.47
C TRP A 144 -10.78 2.58 2.91
N SER A 145 -10.09 3.49 2.26
CA SER A 145 -8.67 3.71 2.51
C SER A 145 -8.26 5.16 2.36
N GLU A 146 -7.16 5.50 3.03
CA GLU A 146 -6.35 6.66 2.71
C GLU A 146 -4.94 6.22 2.30
N ALA A 147 -4.27 7.06 1.52
CA ALA A 147 -2.93 6.75 1.04
C ALA A 147 -2.17 8.01 0.66
N PHE A 148 -0.84 7.90 0.72
CA PHE A 148 0.10 8.82 0.11
C PHE A 148 0.89 8.09 -0.96
N HIS A 149 1.32 8.79 -2.00
CA HIS A 149 2.26 8.28 -2.98
C HIS A 149 3.60 8.98 -2.82
N VAL A 150 4.67 8.24 -2.56
CA VAL A 150 6.01 8.78 -2.35
C VAL A 150 6.82 8.61 -3.64
N PRO A 151 6.97 9.66 -4.47
CA PRO A 151 7.68 9.53 -5.74
C PRO A 151 9.19 9.35 -5.50
N LEU A 152 9.75 8.23 -5.97
CA LEU A 152 11.19 7.95 -5.82
C LEU A 152 12.10 9.08 -6.34
N ALA A 153 11.72 9.71 -7.45
CA ALA A 153 12.48 10.80 -8.06
C ALA A 153 12.64 12.02 -7.12
N GLY A 154 11.62 12.34 -6.31
CA GLY A 154 11.68 13.45 -5.35
C GLY A 154 12.48 13.11 -4.08
N VAL A 155 12.57 11.81 -3.75
CA VAL A 155 13.27 11.32 -2.56
C VAL A 155 14.79 11.37 -2.75
N SER A 156 15.32 10.98 -3.92
CA SER A 156 16.77 10.89 -4.14
C SER A 156 17.49 12.23 -4.37
N GLY A 157 16.76 13.32 -4.60
CA GLY A 157 17.34 14.66 -4.73
C GLY A 157 18.16 14.87 -6.02
N SER A 158 17.91 14.10 -7.08
CA SER A 158 18.52 14.38 -8.38
C SER A 158 18.03 15.73 -8.92
N ALA A 159 18.96 16.60 -9.32
CA ALA A 159 18.71 17.97 -9.81
C ALA A 159 17.76 18.07 -11.02
N ALA A 160 17.37 16.94 -11.63
CA ALA A 160 16.43 16.87 -12.75
C ALA A 160 14.96 16.63 -12.33
N GLY A 161 14.68 16.32 -11.07
CA GLY A 161 13.32 16.11 -10.54
C GLY A 161 13.11 16.94 -9.28
N GLY A 162 12.11 17.82 -9.28
CA GLY A 162 11.86 18.76 -8.18
C GLY A 162 11.86 18.10 -6.79
N THR A 163 12.28 18.86 -5.77
CA THR A 163 12.31 18.38 -4.38
C THR A 163 10.88 18.10 -3.90
N CYS A 164 10.61 16.88 -3.43
CA CYS A 164 9.29 16.61 -2.86
C CYS A 164 9.12 17.27 -1.49
N ASN A 165 7.97 17.89 -1.30
CA ASN A 165 7.62 18.57 -0.06
C ASN A 165 7.29 17.55 1.04
N PHE A 166 8.18 17.40 2.02
CA PHE A 166 7.93 16.57 3.20
C PHE A 166 7.35 17.36 4.38
N GLY A 167 7.18 18.68 4.25
CA GLY A 167 6.86 19.54 5.39
C GLY A 167 7.84 19.34 6.55
N GLU A 168 7.30 19.17 7.76
CA GLU A 168 8.08 18.87 8.97
C GLU A 168 8.54 17.41 9.10
N LEU A 169 8.22 16.55 8.14
CA LEU A 169 8.53 15.12 8.15
C LEU A 169 9.93 14.85 7.54
N THR A 170 10.93 15.62 7.97
CA THR A 170 12.31 15.49 7.47
C THR A 170 12.93 14.11 7.78
N THR A 171 12.48 13.48 8.87
CA THR A 171 12.84 12.10 9.24
C THR A 171 12.22 11.06 8.30
N LEU A 172 11.01 11.31 7.78
CA LEU A 172 10.37 10.48 6.74
C LEU A 172 11.24 10.46 5.47
N ARG A 173 11.70 11.63 5.00
CA ARG A 173 12.63 11.71 3.85
C ARG A 173 13.86 10.85 4.06
N PHE A 174 14.54 11.01 5.20
CA PHE A 174 15.77 10.28 5.50
C PHE A 174 15.56 8.76 5.49
N VAL A 175 14.45 8.31 6.08
CA VAL A 175 14.11 6.90 6.17
C VAL A 175 13.76 6.30 4.80
N TYR A 176 13.00 7.01 3.96
CA TYR A 176 12.72 6.56 2.59
C TYR A 176 13.97 6.54 1.69
N VAL A 177 14.85 7.54 1.79
CA VAL A 177 16.13 7.55 1.05
C VAL A 177 16.97 6.33 1.43
N ARG A 178 17.08 6.04 2.73
CA ARG A 178 17.82 4.86 3.22
C ARG A 178 17.19 3.55 2.80
N SER A 179 15.85 3.48 2.74
CA SER A 179 15.16 2.28 2.24
C SER A 179 15.45 2.02 0.78
N ILE A 180 15.39 3.04 -0.07
CA ILE A 180 15.64 2.91 -1.52
C ILE A 180 17.08 2.48 -1.77
N THR A 181 18.04 3.09 -1.05
CA THR A 181 19.47 2.76 -1.20
C THR A 181 19.84 1.41 -0.58
N SER A 182 19.06 0.90 0.38
CA SER A 182 19.28 -0.42 0.98
C SER A 182 18.82 -1.57 0.08
N VAL A 183 17.93 -1.32 -0.89
CA VAL A 183 17.53 -2.30 -1.90
C VAL A 183 18.44 -2.12 -3.11
N LYS A 184 19.68 -2.60 -3.02
CA LYS A 184 20.54 -2.76 -4.20
C LYS A 184 20.00 -3.91 -5.04
N CYS A 185 19.12 -3.61 -5.99
CA CYS A 185 18.80 -4.50 -7.10
C CYS A 185 19.61 -4.05 -8.32
N GLU A 186 20.94 -4.24 -8.27
CA GLU A 186 21.75 -4.13 -9.48
C GLU A 186 21.60 -5.43 -10.30
N ARG A 187 20.84 -5.34 -11.39
CA ARG A 187 20.73 -6.30 -12.51
C ARG A 187 20.56 -7.78 -12.13
N LEU A 188 19.32 -8.19 -11.87
CA LEU A 188 18.91 -9.61 -11.92
C LEU A 188 18.39 -10.05 -13.30
N LEU A 189 18.56 -9.23 -14.34
CA LEU A 189 18.18 -9.57 -15.71
C LEU A 189 19.29 -9.10 -16.65
N ASN A 190 20.25 -9.98 -16.90
CA ASN A 190 21.02 -10.06 -18.13
C ASN A 190 21.24 -11.53 -18.44
#